data_AF-A0A841DMI0-F1
#
_entry.id   AF-A0A841DMI0-F1
#
_cell.length_a   1.000
_cell.length_b   1.000
_cell.length_c   1.000
_cell.angle_alpha   90.00
_cell.angle_beta   90.00
_cell.angle_gamma   90.00
#
_symmetry.space_group_name_H-M   'P 1'
#
loop_
_entity.id
_entity.type
_entity.pdbx_description
1 polymer ?
#
loop_
_entity_poly.entity_id
_entity_poly.type
_entity_poly.pdbx_seq_one_letter_code
_entity_poly.pdbx_strand_id
1 'polypeptide(L)'
;MNLPALADLLASRGLRLLPGSYAVPVELLVQLPDATIAHFTARGTMLRLRTYAPDALTTITIPAECGCGDHHPQTGPTRVVLSRYATPLEERTVHGDHAYNWHHHEAGLLPLPAATHHFLALLSTLPTSTPDSPAPTPAHSLVPA
;
A
#
# COMPACT_ATOMS: atom_id res chain seq x y z
N MET A 1 5.85 -13.47 -13.13
CA MET A 1 5.99 -13.08 -11.71
C MET A 1 4.62 -13.19 -11.05
N ASN A 2 4.54 -13.79 -9.87
CA ASN A 2 3.33 -13.89 -9.04
C ASN A 2 3.53 -13.06 -7.74
N LEU A 3 2.50 -13.00 -6.87
CA LEU A 3 2.58 -12.21 -5.63
C LEU A 3 3.71 -12.67 -4.67
N PRO A 4 3.97 -13.97 -4.46
CA PRO A 4 5.13 -14.41 -3.66
C PRO A 4 6.46 -13.90 -4.21
N ALA A 5 6.71 -14.06 -5.52
CA ALA A 5 7.94 -13.55 -6.13
C ALA A 5 8.05 -12.02 -6.06
N LEU A 6 6.92 -11.30 -6.11
CA LEU A 6 6.89 -9.87 -5.88
C LEU A 6 7.20 -9.52 -4.42
N ALA A 7 6.69 -10.30 -3.45
CA ALA A 7 6.99 -10.09 -2.04
C ALA A 7 8.49 -10.22 -1.76
N ASP A 8 9.15 -11.23 -2.32
CA ASP A 8 10.61 -11.40 -2.20
C ASP A 8 11.38 -10.22 -2.84
N LEU A 9 10.92 -9.77 -4.01
CA LEU A 9 11.48 -8.60 -4.70
C LEU A 9 11.35 -7.33 -3.86
N LEU A 10 10.20 -7.11 -3.21
CA LEU A 10 9.95 -5.96 -2.35
C LEU A 10 10.76 -6.06 -1.05
N ALA A 11 10.83 -7.24 -0.44
CA ALA A 11 11.60 -7.50 0.77
C ALA A 11 13.10 -7.20 0.57
N SER A 12 13.65 -7.54 -0.61
CA SER A 12 15.04 -7.19 -0.97
C SER A 12 15.32 -5.68 -1.02
N ARG A 13 14.27 -4.85 -1.03
CA ARG A 13 14.32 -3.38 -1.02
C ARG A 13 13.83 -2.77 0.31
N GLY A 14 13.66 -3.58 1.35
CA GLY A 14 13.14 -3.12 2.64
C GLY A 14 11.64 -2.82 2.65
N LEU A 15 10.91 -3.22 1.61
CA LEU A 15 9.47 -3.04 1.47
C LEU A 15 8.74 -4.33 1.85
N ARG A 16 7.55 -4.22 2.43
CA ARG A 16 6.74 -5.39 2.78
C ARG A 16 5.42 -5.39 2.02
N LEU A 17 5.20 -6.40 1.18
CA LEU A 17 3.90 -6.64 0.56
C LEU A 17 2.90 -7.09 1.64
N LEU A 18 1.77 -6.40 1.73
CA LEU A 18 0.75 -6.67 2.73
C LEU A 18 -0.33 -7.62 2.21
N PRO A 19 -0.95 -8.40 3.10
CA PRO A 19 -2.19 -9.10 2.81
C PRO A 19 -3.24 -8.11 2.29
N GLY A 20 -4.01 -8.51 1.27
CA GLY A 20 -4.94 -7.62 0.57
C GLY A 20 -4.44 -7.10 -0.78
N SER A 21 -3.23 -7.51 -1.21
CA SER A 21 -2.74 -7.28 -2.58
C SER A 21 -3.30 -8.31 -3.58
N TYR A 22 -3.59 -7.88 -4.81
CA TYR A 22 -4.14 -8.68 -5.89
C TYR A 22 -3.33 -8.49 -7.19
N ALA A 23 -3.21 -9.56 -7.98
CA ALA A 23 -2.47 -9.54 -9.25
C ALA A 23 -3.34 -9.19 -10.47
N VAL A 24 -4.66 -9.39 -10.40
CA VAL A 24 -5.57 -9.11 -11.52
C VAL A 24 -6.94 -8.61 -11.02
N PRO A 25 -7.32 -7.38 -11.38
CA PRO A 25 -6.41 -6.30 -11.79
C PRO A 25 -5.44 -5.97 -10.65
N VAL A 26 -4.30 -5.37 -11.00
CA VAL A 26 -3.23 -5.15 -10.01
C VAL A 26 -3.65 -4.12 -8.98
N GLU A 27 -3.59 -4.53 -7.71
CA GLU A 27 -3.80 -3.69 -6.55
C GLU A 27 -2.80 -4.12 -5.47
N LEU A 28 -1.92 -3.22 -5.07
CA LEU A 28 -0.83 -3.53 -4.13
C LEU A 28 -1.00 -2.68 -2.88
N LEU A 29 -0.93 -3.34 -1.72
CA LEU A 29 -0.74 -2.71 -0.43
C LEU A 29 0.69 -3.03 0.02
N VAL A 30 1.52 -2.01 0.20
CA VAL A 30 2.93 -2.15 0.52
C VAL A 30 3.27 -1.25 1.70
N GLN A 31 3.90 -1.82 2.73
CA GLN A 31 4.44 -1.05 3.84
C GLN A 31 5.88 -0.64 3.50
N LEU A 32 6.15 0.66 3.63
CA LEU A 32 7.48 1.27 3.47
C LEU A 32 8.31 1.12 4.77
N PRO A 33 9.63 1.40 4.75
CA PRO A 33 10.49 1.21 5.92
C PRO A 33 10.10 2.05 7.13
N ASP A 34 9.49 3.21 6.91
CA ASP A 34 8.96 4.12 7.94
C ASP A 34 7.54 3.75 8.42
N ALA A 35 7.06 2.56 8.04
CA ALA A 35 5.71 2.06 8.25
C ALA A 35 4.58 2.77 7.49
N THR A 36 4.88 3.75 6.63
CA THR A 36 3.91 4.35 5.72
C THR A 36 3.29 3.28 4.82
N ILE A 37 1.98 3.35 4.60
CA ILE A 37 1.25 2.40 3.75
C ILE A 37 1.08 2.98 2.35
N ALA A 38 1.70 2.36 1.36
CA ALA A 38 1.51 2.64 -0.05
C ALA A 38 0.42 1.75 -0.66
N HIS A 39 -0.58 2.37 -1.27
CA HIS A 39 -1.66 1.71 -2.02
C HIS A 39 -1.56 2.06 -3.49
N PHE A 40 -1.25 1.06 -4.32
CA PHE A 40 -1.16 1.20 -5.75
C PHE A 40 -2.31 0.46 -6.45
N THR A 41 -2.96 1.11 -7.40
CA THR A 41 -4.04 0.51 -8.20
C THR A 41 -3.82 0.76 -9.68
N ALA A 42 -4.00 -0.27 -10.50
CA ALA A 42 -4.08 -0.18 -11.96
C ALA A 42 -5.51 -0.53 -12.42
N ARG A 43 -6.29 0.48 -12.82
CA ARG A 43 -7.73 0.34 -13.12
C ARG A 43 -8.11 1.23 -14.31
N GLY A 44 -8.95 0.75 -15.21
CA GLY A 44 -9.34 1.53 -16.39
C GLY A 44 -8.10 1.88 -17.22
N THR A 45 -7.86 3.17 -17.45
CA THR A 45 -6.63 3.73 -18.04
C THR A 45 -5.70 4.37 -17.00
N MET A 46 -5.99 4.20 -15.70
CA MET A 46 -5.38 4.95 -14.61
C MET A 46 -4.46 4.10 -13.77
N LEU A 47 -3.28 4.65 -13.47
CA LEU A 47 -2.43 4.18 -12.38
C LEU A 47 -2.52 5.20 -11.25
N ARG A 48 -2.69 4.73 -10.02
CA ARG A 48 -2.75 5.60 -8.86
C ARG A 48 -1.94 5.00 -7.72
N LEU A 49 -1.10 5.83 -7.11
CA LEU A 49 -0.37 5.55 -5.90
C LEU A 49 -0.82 6.53 -4.82
N ARG A 50 -1.26 6.01 -3.67
CA ARG A 50 -1.57 6.79 -2.48
C ARG A 50 -0.73 6.34 -1.32
N THR A 51 -0.39 7.26 -0.43
CA THR A 51 0.23 6.92 0.86
C THR A 51 -0.72 7.22 2.01
N TYR A 52 -0.60 6.45 3.09
CA TYR A 52 -1.42 6.57 4.27
C TYR A 52 -0.56 6.38 5.52
N ALA A 53 -1.04 6.93 6.64
CA ALA A 53 -0.45 6.71 7.95
C ALA A 53 -0.46 5.20 8.34
N PRO A 54 0.44 4.76 9.23
CA PRO A 54 0.54 3.34 9.61
C PRO A 54 -0.74 2.75 10.21
N ASP A 55 -1.58 3.58 10.84
CA ASP A 55 -2.85 3.22 11.47
C ASP A 55 -4.05 3.20 10.50
N ALA A 56 -3.81 3.46 9.21
CA ALA A 56 -4.85 3.44 8.19
C ALA A 56 -5.37 2.04 7.86
N LEU A 57 -4.70 0.99 8.32
CA LEU A 57 -5.12 -0.39 8.11
C LEU A 57 -6.10 -0.84 9.21
N THR A 58 -7.13 -1.54 8.79
CA THR A 58 -8.04 -2.25 9.69
C THR A 58 -8.18 -3.70 9.25
N THR A 59 -8.75 -4.49 10.14
CA THR A 59 -8.91 -5.92 9.97
C THR A 59 -10.38 -6.26 9.98
N ILE A 60 -10.83 -6.99 8.95
CA ILE A 60 -12.19 -7.51 8.89
C ILE A 60 -12.16 -9.04 8.88
N THR A 61 -13.11 -9.65 9.60
CA THR A 61 -13.38 -11.09 9.51
C THR A 61 -14.50 -11.28 8.50
N ILE A 62 -14.25 -12.03 7.43
CA ILE A 62 -15.31 -12.37 6.47
C ILE A 62 -16.05 -13.59 7.01
N PRO A 63 -17.35 -13.50 7.35
CA PRO A 63 -18.12 -14.65 7.80
C PRO A 63 -18.10 -15.75 6.73
N ALA A 64 -18.00 -17.01 7.15
CA ALA A 64 -18.20 -18.12 6.22
C ALA A 64 -19.64 -18.09 5.67
N GLU A 65 -19.82 -18.31 4.37
CA GLU A 65 -21.11 -18.21 3.69
C GLU A 65 -22.10 -19.34 4.08
N CYS A 66 -21.62 -20.39 4.76
CA CYS A 66 -22.47 -21.49 5.20
C CYS A 66 -23.12 -21.18 6.56
N GLY A 67 -24.45 -20.98 6.57
CA GLY A 67 -25.25 -20.77 7.77
C GLY A 67 -25.48 -22.02 8.65
N CYS A 68 -24.66 -23.06 8.50
CA CYS A 68 -24.68 -24.22 9.38
C CYS A 68 -23.85 -23.90 10.63
N GLY A 69 -24.46 -23.97 11.81
CA GLY A 69 -23.92 -23.50 13.09
C GLY A 69 -22.58 -24.10 13.56
N ASP A 70 -21.94 -24.98 12.77
CA ASP A 70 -20.59 -25.48 12.99
C ASP A 70 -19.48 -24.53 12.49
N HIS A 71 -19.84 -23.51 11.68
CA HIS A 71 -18.93 -22.47 11.22
C HIS A 71 -19.30 -21.14 11.88
N HIS A 72 -18.81 -20.94 13.10
CA HIS A 72 -19.07 -19.73 13.87
C HIS A 72 -18.56 -18.49 13.10
N PRO A 73 -19.30 -17.35 13.06
CA PRO A 73 -18.92 -16.15 12.29
C PRO A 73 -17.59 -15.49 12.71
N GLN A 74 -16.91 -16.03 13.73
CA GLN A 74 -15.61 -15.58 14.22
C GLN A 74 -14.42 -16.40 13.66
N THR A 75 -14.66 -17.45 12.87
CA THR A 75 -13.59 -18.33 12.33
C THR A 75 -13.31 -18.13 10.85
N GLY A 76 -13.91 -17.11 10.23
CA GLY A 76 -13.67 -16.79 8.83
C GLY A 76 -12.29 -16.16 8.59
N PRO A 77 -11.79 -16.14 7.34
CA PRO A 77 -10.48 -15.60 7.05
C PRO A 77 -10.44 -14.10 7.37
N THR A 78 -9.42 -13.74 8.13
CA THR A 78 -9.09 -12.35 8.45
C THR A 78 -8.46 -11.67 7.25
N ARG A 79 -8.96 -10.49 6.85
CA ARG A 79 -8.37 -9.66 5.81
C ARG A 79 -7.92 -8.32 6.36
N VAL A 80 -6.72 -7.90 5.96
CA VAL A 80 -6.22 -6.54 6.16
C VAL A 80 -6.74 -5.70 5.01
N VAL A 81 -7.37 -4.58 5.34
CA VAL A 81 -7.94 -3.63 4.38
C VAL A 81 -7.61 -2.20 4.81
N LEU A 82 -7.64 -1.26 3.88
CA LEU A 82 -7.65 0.16 4.25
C LEU A 82 -8.96 0.49 4.96
N SER A 83 -8.86 1.24 6.06
CA SER A 83 -10.01 1.80 6.75
C SER A 83 -10.81 2.68 5.79
N ARG A 84 -12.15 2.59 5.87
CA ARG A 84 -13.06 3.47 5.13
C ARG A 84 -12.86 4.96 5.44
N TYR A 85 -12.19 5.28 6.55
CA TYR A 85 -11.90 6.63 7.01
C TYR A 85 -10.43 7.03 6.78
N ALA A 86 -9.63 6.15 6.16
CA ALA A 86 -8.25 6.44 5.84
C ALA A 86 -8.17 7.64 4.87
N THR A 87 -7.46 8.68 5.27
CA THR A 87 -7.22 9.85 4.43
C THR A 87 -5.83 9.74 3.80
N PRO A 88 -5.69 9.86 2.48
CA PRO A 88 -4.37 9.84 1.84
C PRO A 88 -3.51 11.00 2.34
N LEU A 89 -2.27 10.71 2.70
CA LEU A 89 -1.25 11.72 2.98
C LEU A 89 -0.80 12.36 1.67
N GLU A 90 -0.54 11.52 0.66
CA GLU A 90 -0.21 11.94 -0.69
C GLU A 90 -0.91 11.08 -1.74
N GLU A 91 -1.08 11.65 -2.94
CA GLU A 91 -1.57 10.94 -4.12
C GLU A 91 -0.72 11.32 -5.35
N ARG A 92 -0.38 10.30 -6.14
CA ARG A 92 0.22 10.42 -7.47
C ARG A 92 -0.60 9.59 -8.45
N THR A 93 -0.91 10.19 -9.58
CA THR A 93 -1.79 9.59 -10.58
C THR A 93 -1.16 9.73 -11.96
N VAL A 94 -1.19 8.64 -12.72
CA VAL A 94 -0.82 8.64 -14.14
C VAL A 94 -2.06 8.36 -14.95
N HIS A 95 -2.36 9.31 -15.82
CA HIS A 95 -3.40 9.23 -16.84
C HIS A 95 -2.80 8.52 -18.06
N GLY A 96 -3.08 7.22 -18.19
CA GLY A 96 -2.46 6.38 -19.21
C GLY A 96 -2.92 6.68 -20.63
N ASP A 97 -4.09 7.28 -20.79
CA ASP A 97 -4.56 7.86 -22.05
C ASP A 97 -3.61 8.95 -22.58
N HIS A 98 -3.07 9.78 -21.69
CA HIS A 98 -2.08 10.80 -22.07
C HIS A 98 -0.65 10.28 -22.09
N ALA A 99 -0.26 9.45 -21.11
CA ALA A 99 1.12 9.00 -20.95
C ALA A 99 1.51 7.84 -21.88
N TYR A 100 0.56 6.96 -22.20
CA TYR A 100 0.80 5.70 -22.92
C TYR A 100 -0.18 5.45 -24.06
N ASN A 101 -1.07 6.41 -24.37
CA ASN A 101 -2.15 6.25 -25.34
C ASN A 101 -3.04 5.04 -25.01
N TRP A 102 -3.26 4.75 -23.73
CA TRP A 102 -4.11 3.66 -23.28
C TRP A 102 -5.58 3.98 -23.50
N HIS A 103 -6.33 2.98 -23.92
CA HIS A 103 -7.78 3.08 -24.10
C HIS A 103 -8.51 2.09 -23.19
N HIS A 104 -9.79 2.38 -22.96
CA HIS A 104 -10.72 1.51 -22.23
C HIS A 104 -10.22 1.07 -20.84
N HIS A 105 -9.68 -0.15 -20.74
CA HIS A 105 -9.30 -0.80 -19.48
C HIS A 105 -7.87 -1.33 -19.48
N GLU A 106 -7.01 -0.83 -20.36
CA GLU A 106 -5.65 -1.32 -20.56
C GLU A 106 -4.76 -1.26 -19.30
N ALA A 107 -4.92 -0.26 -18.42
CA ALA A 107 -4.21 -0.26 -17.13
C ALA A 107 -4.65 -1.45 -16.25
N GLY A 108 -5.94 -1.80 -16.28
CA GLY A 108 -6.49 -2.95 -15.57
C GLY A 108 -6.05 -4.31 -16.13
N LEU A 109 -5.55 -4.33 -17.37
CA LEU A 109 -5.01 -5.52 -18.03
C LEU A 109 -3.50 -5.70 -17.83
N LEU A 110 -2.83 -4.76 -17.16
CA LEU A 110 -1.39 -4.85 -16.98
C LEU A 110 -1.02 -6.14 -16.25
N PRO A 111 -0.06 -6.92 -16.79
CA PRO A 111 0.47 -8.05 -16.06
C PRO A 111 1.26 -7.54 -14.84
N LEU A 112 1.28 -8.33 -13.77
CA LEU A 112 1.93 -7.96 -12.51
C LEU A 112 3.36 -7.40 -12.66
N PRO A 113 4.27 -7.95 -13.50
CA PRO A 113 5.58 -7.35 -13.73
C PRO A 113 5.54 -5.91 -14.26
N ALA A 114 4.65 -5.63 -15.23
CA ALA A 114 4.54 -4.30 -15.83
C ALA A 114 3.96 -3.29 -14.83
N ALA A 115 2.92 -3.69 -14.10
CA ALA A 115 2.35 -2.87 -13.05
C ALA A 115 3.36 -2.61 -11.91
N THR A 116 4.18 -3.59 -11.56
CA THR A 116 5.27 -3.45 -10.57
C THR A 116 6.29 -2.41 -11.01
N HIS A 117 6.65 -2.38 -12.29
CA HIS A 117 7.55 -1.36 -12.83
C HIS A 117 6.99 0.05 -12.63
N HIS A 118 5.71 0.28 -12.94
CA HIS A 118 5.07 1.57 -12.69
C HIS A 118 4.92 1.90 -11.20
N PHE A 119 4.62 0.90 -10.36
CA PHE A 119 4.57 1.07 -8.91
C PHE A 119 5.90 1.60 -8.37
N LEU A 120 7.02 0.94 -8.71
CA LEU A 120 8.35 1.34 -8.25
C LEU A 120 8.75 2.72 -8.79
N ALA A 121 8.42 3.01 -10.05
CA ALA A 121 8.64 4.33 -10.64
C ALA A 121 7.87 5.42 -9.88
N LEU A 122 6.58 5.23 -9.60
CA LEU A 122 5.80 6.19 -8.83
C LEU A 122 6.30 6.33 -7.40
N LEU A 123 6.67 5.23 -6.75
CA LEU A 123 7.21 5.23 -5.40
C LEU A 123 8.48 6.08 -5.30
N SER A 124 9.34 6.04 -6.31
CA SER A 124 10.57 6.85 -6.36
C SER A 124 10.34 8.36 -6.49
N THR A 125 9.11 8.79 -6.80
CA THR A 125 8.74 10.21 -6.87
C THR A 125 8.10 10.74 -5.59
N LEU A 126 7.88 9.88 -4.59
CA LEU A 126 7.43 10.30 -3.28
C LEU A 126 8.60 10.96 -2.53
N PRO A 127 8.33 12.04 -1.77
CA PRO A 127 9.35 12.61 -0.91
C PRO A 127 9.80 11.54 0.09
N THR A 128 11.11 11.37 0.24
CA THR A 128 11.63 10.54 1.31
C THR A 128 11.39 11.30 2.61
N SER A 129 10.42 10.83 3.41
CA SER A 129 10.28 11.25 4.80
C SER A 129 11.59 10.91 5.50
N THR A 130 12.47 11.90 5.60
CA THR A 130 13.66 11.78 6.43
C THR A 130 13.12 11.68 7.86
N PRO A 131 13.43 10.63 8.64
CA PRO A 131 12.98 10.57 10.02
C PRO A 131 13.47 11.84 10.70
N ASP A 132 12.51 12.58 11.26
CA ASP A 132 12.74 13.86 11.91
C ASP A 132 13.89 13.69 12.91
N SER A 133 14.95 14.47 12.71
CA SER A 133 16.12 14.46 13.59
C SER A 133 15.62 14.73 15.01
N PRO A 134 15.96 13.94 16.04
CA PRO A 134 15.43 14.17 17.37
C PRO A 134 15.78 15.60 17.80
N ALA A 135 14.73 16.36 18.15
CA ALA A 135 14.85 17.73 18.60
C ALA A 135 15.94 17.84 19.67
N PRO A 136 16.81 18.87 19.63
CA PRO A 136 17.85 19.04 20.63
C PRO A 136 17.19 19.12 22.01
N THR A 137 17.55 18.20 22.89
CA THR A 137 17.15 18.21 24.29
C THR A 137 17.47 19.59 24.87
N PRO A 138 16.51 20.34 25.44
CA PRO A 138 16.85 21.58 26.11
C PRO A 138 17.77 21.25 27.28
N ALA A 139 19.01 21.72 27.21
CA ALA A 139 19.95 21.62 28.30
C ALA A 139 19.33 22.30 29.52
N HIS A 140 19.02 21.51 30.55
CA HIS A 140 18.72 22.03 31.88
C HIS A 140 19.98 22.77 32.36
N SER A 141 19.94 24.10 32.33
CA SER A 141 20.90 24.94 33.06
C SER A 141 20.74 24.67 34.56
N LEU A 142 21.62 23.84 35.09
CA LEU A 142 21.98 23.85 36.50
C LEU A 142 22.84 25.10 36.74
N VAL A 143 22.31 26.06 37.50
CA VAL A 143 23.14 27.04 38.21
C VAL A 143 22.99 26.75 39.70
N PRO A 144 24.10 26.56 40.44
CA PRO A 144 24.09 26.23 41.86
C PRO A 144 23.84 27.47 42.74
N ALA A 145 23.61 27.18 44.03
CA ALA A 145 23.19 28.06 45.13
C ALA A 145 23.99 29.36 45.31
#